data_AF-A0A2S7PT73-F1
#
_entry.id   AF-A0A2S7PT73-F1
#
_cell.length_a   1.000
_cell.length_b   1.000
_cell.length_c   1.000
_cell.angle_alpha   90.00
_cell.angle_beta   90.00
_cell.angle_gamma   90.00
#
_symmetry.space_group_name_H-M   'P 1'
#
loop_
_entity.id
_entity.type
_entity.pdbx_description
1 polymer ?
#
loop_
_entity_poly.entity_id
_entity_poly.type
_entity_poly.pdbx_seq_one_letter_code
_entity_poly.pdbx_strand_id
1 'polypeptide(L)'
;MRFAGVTDSALTNHGVLQAKRLGTHLAATDVKISQIYSSDLQRAYKTAEAIRIAQDEGHAPREVTKLQLLREQDFGYYEGKTFLERSKEAKDSAGKAHRNDPAFKDVESKDSMNARMAQFIDDYLINSLEKTLDENSVVVVAHGIILSHLWRTLLKRFQTKNVSVDKGVQTNEYGLEHLGGWANTGYLDLEIRSVQEQVLAQATSIPPSASEKSLNLPTNPIISDKTPSGLASTPESPAKGKELSNMLIIIKAINSQEHLKGLKKTRGGLGSLKHESSQTTMDSFFKKRRLE
;
A
#
# COMPACT_ATOMS: atom_id res chain seq x y z
N MET A 1 11.23 18.01 -12.71
CA MET A 1 11.09 16.60 -12.32
C MET A 1 10.95 15.77 -13.59
N ARG A 2 11.39 14.51 -13.60
CA ARG A 2 11.35 13.60 -14.76
C ARG A 2 10.51 12.36 -14.42
N PHE A 3 9.89 11.73 -15.42
CA PHE A 3 9.34 10.38 -15.27
C PHE A 3 10.47 9.37 -15.08
N ALA A 4 10.25 8.37 -14.24
CA ALA A 4 11.25 7.37 -13.86
C ALA A 4 10.63 6.00 -13.57
N GLY A 5 9.44 5.74 -14.12
CA GLY A 5 8.51 4.66 -13.75
C GLY A 5 9.18 3.31 -13.62
N VAL A 6 9.40 2.61 -14.73
CA VAL A 6 10.17 1.35 -14.71
C VAL A 6 11.68 1.57 -14.77
N THR A 7 12.14 2.80 -15.02
CA THR A 7 13.57 3.13 -15.05
C THR A 7 14.22 2.92 -13.67
N ASP A 8 15.17 1.97 -13.59
CA ASP A 8 15.83 1.64 -12.33
C ASP A 8 16.77 2.77 -11.87
N SER A 9 16.29 3.51 -10.90
CA SER A 9 16.94 4.68 -10.31
C SER A 9 17.26 4.36 -8.86
N ALA A 10 18.51 4.57 -8.47
CA ALA A 10 18.93 4.45 -7.07
C ALA A 10 18.37 5.61 -6.22
N LEU A 11 18.28 5.39 -4.90
CA LEU A 11 17.96 6.43 -3.95
C LEU A 11 18.95 7.60 -4.04
N THR A 12 18.46 8.80 -3.75
CA THR A 12 19.33 9.94 -3.46
C THR A 12 19.88 9.85 -2.04
N ASN A 13 20.95 10.58 -1.75
CA ASN A 13 21.48 10.72 -0.39
C ASN A 13 20.41 11.15 0.64
N HIS A 14 19.46 12.01 0.25
CA HIS A 14 18.32 12.34 1.11
C HIS A 14 17.33 11.17 1.24
N GLY A 15 17.03 10.47 0.13
CA GLY A 15 16.15 9.30 0.14
C GLY A 15 16.65 8.15 1.02
N VAL A 16 17.96 7.90 1.08
CA VAL A 16 18.56 6.93 2.02
C VAL A 16 18.32 7.34 3.48
N LEU A 17 18.45 8.63 3.80
CA LEU A 17 18.17 9.12 5.15
C LEU A 17 16.67 9.05 5.51
N GLN A 18 15.78 9.29 4.54
CA GLN A 18 14.35 9.06 4.71
C GLN A 18 14.05 7.57 4.99
N ALA A 19 14.66 6.65 4.23
CA ALA A 19 14.50 5.21 4.40
C ALA A 19 15.04 4.69 5.74
N LYS A 20 16.26 5.09 6.14
CA LYS A 20 16.82 4.77 7.48
C LYS A 20 15.90 5.23 8.61
N ARG A 21 15.32 6.44 8.49
CA ARG A 21 14.37 6.97 9.49
C ARG A 21 13.05 6.22 9.51
N LEU A 22 12.51 5.81 8.36
CA LEU A 22 11.29 5.00 8.30
C LEU A 22 11.50 3.66 9.00
N GLY A 23 12.61 2.96 8.73
CA GLY A 23 12.95 1.70 9.41
C GLY A 23 13.07 1.87 10.93
N THR A 24 13.79 2.90 11.38
CA THR A 24 13.95 3.20 12.82
C THR A 24 12.62 3.55 13.49
N HIS A 25 11.73 4.25 12.79
CA HIS A 25 10.40 4.62 13.30
C HIS A 25 9.50 3.40 13.47
N LEU A 26 9.45 2.52 12.46
CA LEU A 26 8.65 1.28 12.54
C LEU A 26 9.17 0.34 13.63
N ALA A 27 10.50 0.21 13.79
CA ALA A 27 11.11 -0.57 14.86
C ALA A 27 10.89 -0.01 16.29
N ALA A 28 10.44 1.25 16.40
CA ALA A 28 10.12 1.91 17.67
C ALA A 28 8.61 1.88 17.98
N THR A 29 7.80 1.21 17.15
CA THR A 29 6.38 0.92 17.40
C THR A 29 6.20 -0.54 17.78
N ASP A 30 5.05 -0.92 18.33
CA ASP A 30 4.71 -2.31 18.70
C ASP A 30 4.48 -3.25 17.47
N VAL A 31 4.87 -2.81 16.27
CA VAL A 31 4.63 -3.48 14.98
C VAL A 31 5.65 -4.59 14.73
N LYS A 32 5.24 -5.85 14.86
CA LYS A 32 6.07 -7.02 14.54
C LYS A 32 6.01 -7.32 13.04
N ILE A 33 7.02 -6.92 12.27
CA ILE A 33 7.04 -7.14 10.82
C ILE A 33 7.41 -8.60 10.51
N SER A 34 6.48 -9.41 10.01
CA SER A 34 6.72 -10.82 9.65
C SER A 34 7.17 -11.01 8.20
N GLN A 35 6.72 -10.13 7.30
CA GLN A 35 6.97 -10.25 5.86
C GLN A 35 7.12 -8.86 5.22
N ILE A 36 8.09 -8.73 4.31
CA ILE A 36 8.26 -7.52 3.50
C ILE A 36 8.20 -7.89 2.02
N TYR A 37 7.29 -7.24 1.29
CA TYR A 37 7.23 -7.25 -0.17
C TYR A 37 7.76 -5.93 -0.72
N SER A 38 8.52 -5.98 -1.80
CA SER A 38 8.99 -4.75 -2.44
C SER A 38 9.01 -4.85 -3.96
N SER A 39 8.88 -3.71 -4.64
CA SER A 39 9.31 -3.62 -6.03
C SER A 39 10.81 -3.90 -6.14
N ASP A 40 11.17 -4.64 -7.17
CA ASP A 40 12.55 -5.00 -7.49
C ASP A 40 13.43 -3.82 -7.95
N LEU A 41 12.84 -2.65 -8.25
CA LEU A 41 13.57 -1.42 -8.56
C LEU A 41 14.31 -0.90 -7.32
N GLN A 42 15.59 -0.50 -7.49
CA GLN A 42 16.51 -0.21 -6.40
C GLN A 42 15.99 0.81 -5.39
N ARG A 43 15.26 1.85 -5.81
CA ARG A 43 14.68 2.84 -4.89
C ARG A 43 13.68 2.24 -3.89
N ALA A 44 12.88 1.27 -4.32
CA ALA A 44 11.93 0.58 -3.45
C ALA A 44 12.68 -0.49 -2.63
N TYR A 45 13.46 -1.35 -3.29
CA TYR A 45 14.19 -2.43 -2.63
C TYR A 45 15.16 -1.92 -1.54
N LYS A 46 15.94 -0.86 -1.79
CA LYS A 46 16.83 -0.26 -0.77
C LYS A 46 16.05 0.40 0.37
N THR A 47 14.80 0.83 0.14
CA THR A 47 13.93 1.32 1.22
C THR A 47 13.41 0.16 2.07
N ALA A 48 13.02 -0.95 1.43
CA ALA A 48 12.61 -2.18 2.12
C ALA A 48 13.73 -2.81 2.95
N GLU A 49 14.95 -2.90 2.42
CA GLU A 49 16.13 -3.35 3.19
C GLU A 49 16.43 -2.43 4.37
N ALA A 50 16.28 -1.11 4.23
CA ALA A 50 16.46 -0.19 5.36
C ALA A 50 15.40 -0.37 6.46
N ILE A 51 14.19 -0.82 6.12
CA ILE A 51 13.18 -1.24 7.09
C ILE A 51 13.60 -2.56 7.75
N ARG A 52 13.93 -3.59 6.95
CA ARG A 52 14.34 -4.93 7.44
C ARG A 52 15.52 -4.86 8.40
N ILE A 53 16.58 -4.13 8.05
CA ILE A 53 17.82 -3.99 8.83
C ILE A 53 17.59 -3.25 10.15
N ALA A 54 16.52 -2.45 10.25
CA ALA A 54 16.20 -1.72 11.49
C ALA A 54 15.38 -2.54 12.50
N GLN A 55 14.88 -3.73 12.12
CA GLN A 55 14.10 -4.60 13.02
C GLN A 55 15.03 -5.46 13.89
N ASP A 56 14.59 -5.80 15.10
CA ASP A 56 15.31 -6.70 16.00
C ASP A 56 15.52 -8.09 15.39
N GLU A 57 16.72 -8.66 15.55
CA GLU A 57 17.13 -9.92 14.90
C GLU A 57 16.21 -11.12 15.21
N GLY A 58 15.53 -11.12 16.36
CA GLY A 58 14.58 -12.17 16.74
C GLY A 58 13.22 -12.12 16.02
N HIS A 59 12.85 -10.97 15.43
CA HIS A 59 11.57 -10.76 14.75
C HIS A 59 11.72 -10.31 13.30
N ALA A 60 12.92 -9.91 12.87
CA ALA A 60 13.18 -9.42 11.51
C ALA A 60 12.87 -10.48 10.44
N PRO A 61 12.19 -10.12 9.34
CA PRO A 61 12.04 -11.00 8.18
C PRO A 61 13.42 -11.38 7.63
N ARG A 62 13.61 -12.66 7.29
CA ARG A 62 14.89 -13.16 6.76
C ARG A 62 15.33 -12.45 5.48
N GLU A 63 14.38 -12.11 4.62
CA GLU A 63 14.61 -11.44 3.34
C GLU A 63 13.45 -10.52 2.95
N VAL A 64 13.70 -9.63 1.99
CA VAL A 64 12.66 -8.87 1.29
C VAL A 64 12.29 -9.58 0.00
N THR A 65 11.03 -9.98 -0.16
CA THR A 65 10.53 -10.60 -1.38
C THR A 65 10.34 -9.53 -2.47
N LYS A 66 11.19 -9.57 -3.51
CA LYS A 66 11.19 -8.64 -4.64
C LYS A 66 10.21 -9.10 -5.73
N LEU A 67 9.29 -8.23 -6.13
CA LEU A 67 8.22 -8.53 -7.09
C LEU A 67 8.14 -7.48 -8.20
N GLN A 68 8.20 -7.91 -9.46
CA GLN A 68 7.96 -7.02 -10.61
C GLN A 68 6.52 -6.49 -10.65
N LEU A 69 5.56 -7.23 -10.09
CA LEU A 69 4.16 -6.79 -9.93
C LEU A 69 4.05 -5.44 -9.22
N LEU A 70 4.99 -5.10 -8.33
CA LEU A 70 4.99 -3.87 -7.54
C LEU A 70 5.74 -2.69 -8.21
N ARG A 71 6.25 -2.83 -9.44
CA ARG A 71 6.91 -1.73 -10.18
C ARG A 71 5.98 -0.53 -10.36
N GLU A 72 6.54 0.67 -10.50
CA GLU A 72 5.74 1.86 -10.81
C GLU A 72 5.09 1.72 -12.20
N GLN A 73 4.11 2.59 -12.51
CA GLN A 73 3.58 2.75 -13.87
C GLN A 73 4.73 2.84 -14.90
N ASP A 74 4.70 2.00 -15.93
CA ASP A 74 5.61 2.11 -17.07
C ASP A 74 5.23 3.33 -17.93
N PHE A 75 6.12 4.30 -18.07
CA PHE A 75 5.85 5.49 -18.89
C PHE A 75 6.24 5.33 -20.37
N GLY A 76 6.76 4.17 -20.77
CA GLY A 76 7.15 3.87 -22.15
C GLY A 76 8.06 4.95 -22.74
N TYR A 77 7.65 5.52 -23.88
CA TYR A 77 8.31 6.63 -24.58
C TYR A 77 8.59 7.88 -23.72
N TYR A 78 7.90 8.05 -22.59
CA TYR A 78 8.08 9.18 -21.68
C TYR A 78 9.04 8.90 -20.51
N GLU A 79 9.56 7.69 -20.36
CA GLU A 79 10.60 7.38 -19.37
C GLU A 79 11.81 8.34 -19.51
N GLY A 80 12.32 8.83 -18.38
CA GLY A 80 13.39 9.82 -18.32
C GLY A 80 13.00 11.24 -18.77
N LYS A 81 11.86 11.47 -19.42
CA LYS A 81 11.46 12.81 -19.90
C LYS A 81 10.91 13.69 -18.79
N THR A 82 11.00 15.00 -18.97
CA THR A 82 10.40 15.98 -18.07
C THR A 82 8.88 15.95 -18.17
N PHE A 83 8.19 16.40 -17.13
CA PHE A 83 6.73 16.44 -17.12
C PHE A 83 6.14 17.41 -18.17
N LEU A 84 6.90 18.42 -18.59
CA LEU A 84 6.49 19.41 -19.61
C LEU A 84 6.38 18.77 -21.01
N GLU A 85 7.25 17.81 -21.32
CA GLU A 85 7.25 17.05 -22.59
C GLU A 85 6.03 16.13 -22.75
N ARG A 86 5.13 16.07 -21.75
CA ARG A 86 3.86 15.31 -21.77
C ARG A 86 2.62 16.22 -21.71
N SER A 87 2.74 17.50 -22.11
CA SER A 87 1.60 18.44 -22.19
C SER A 87 0.48 17.89 -23.08
N LYS A 88 -0.76 18.41 -22.96
CA LYS A 88 -1.87 17.97 -23.83
C LYS A 88 -1.57 18.19 -25.32
N GLU A 89 -1.01 19.36 -25.64
CA GLU A 89 -0.60 19.72 -27.01
C GLU A 89 0.51 18.80 -27.54
N ALA A 90 1.48 18.43 -26.69
CA ALA A 90 2.53 17.46 -27.02
C ALA A 90 1.98 16.03 -27.18
N LYS A 91 0.97 15.64 -26.39
CA LYS A 91 0.31 14.33 -26.54
C LYS A 91 -0.39 14.19 -27.89
N ASP A 92 -1.16 15.19 -28.30
CA ASP A 92 -1.97 15.10 -29.52
C ASP A 92 -1.13 15.19 -30.81
N SER A 93 0.03 15.85 -30.74
CA SER A 93 1.00 15.97 -31.84
C SER A 93 2.05 14.84 -31.84
N ALA A 94 2.87 14.74 -30.80
CA ALA A 94 3.95 13.75 -30.71
C ALA A 94 3.43 12.32 -30.55
N GLY A 95 2.31 12.13 -29.82
CA GLY A 95 1.67 10.82 -29.65
C GLY A 95 1.05 10.26 -30.95
N LYS A 96 0.78 11.10 -31.95
CA LYS A 96 0.40 10.64 -33.31
C LYS A 96 1.63 10.43 -34.19
N ALA A 97 2.61 11.32 -34.13
CA ALA A 97 3.82 11.22 -34.95
C ALA A 97 4.67 9.97 -34.62
N HIS A 98 4.81 9.64 -33.33
CA HIS A 98 5.65 8.51 -32.90
C HIS A 98 4.92 7.15 -32.85
N ARG A 99 3.59 7.08 -33.04
CA ARG A 99 2.87 5.79 -33.11
C ARG A 99 3.29 4.89 -34.28
N ASN A 100 3.94 5.47 -35.28
CA ASN A 100 4.47 4.76 -36.45
C ASN A 100 5.93 4.32 -36.26
N ASP A 101 6.57 4.67 -35.14
CA ASP A 101 7.92 4.22 -34.78
C ASP A 101 7.83 2.80 -34.16
N PRO A 102 8.47 1.77 -34.72
CA PRO A 102 8.48 0.42 -34.15
C PRO A 102 9.05 0.32 -32.72
N ALA A 103 9.83 1.32 -32.28
CA ALA A 103 10.35 1.41 -30.91
C ALA A 103 9.41 2.16 -29.95
N PHE A 104 8.27 2.70 -30.41
CA PHE A 104 7.33 3.40 -29.55
C PHE A 104 6.59 2.44 -28.61
N LYS A 105 6.76 2.70 -27.31
CA LYS A 105 6.00 2.06 -26.24
C LYS A 105 5.06 3.08 -25.60
N ASP A 106 3.75 2.79 -25.59
CA ASP A 106 2.78 3.64 -24.90
C ASP A 106 2.87 3.48 -23.37
N VAL A 107 2.26 4.41 -22.64
CA VAL A 107 2.19 4.41 -21.18
C VAL A 107 1.27 3.27 -20.70
N GLU A 108 1.68 2.57 -19.65
CA GLU A 108 0.89 1.50 -19.05
C GLU A 108 -0.53 1.97 -18.67
N SER A 109 -1.53 1.19 -19.09
CA SER A 109 -2.94 1.49 -18.85
C SER A 109 -3.33 1.31 -17.38
N LYS A 110 -4.42 1.98 -16.98
CA LYS A 110 -5.00 1.78 -15.64
C LYS A 110 -5.41 0.32 -15.41
N ASP A 111 -5.87 -0.35 -16.46
CA ASP A 111 -6.37 -1.73 -16.36
C ASP A 111 -5.22 -2.73 -16.23
N SER A 112 -4.08 -2.51 -16.88
CA SER A 112 -2.83 -3.25 -16.64
C SER A 112 -2.40 -3.13 -15.18
N MET A 113 -2.33 -1.90 -14.65
CA MET A 113 -1.99 -1.66 -13.24
C MET A 113 -2.99 -2.32 -12.28
N ASN A 114 -4.29 -2.21 -12.54
CA ASN A 114 -5.33 -2.88 -11.73
C ASN A 114 -5.19 -4.41 -11.78
N ALA A 115 -4.92 -5.00 -12.94
CA ALA A 115 -4.78 -6.44 -13.11
C ALA A 115 -3.57 -7.00 -12.33
N ARG A 116 -2.39 -6.36 -12.44
CA ARG A 116 -1.20 -6.79 -11.67
C ARG A 116 -1.30 -6.52 -10.17
N MET A 117 -2.11 -5.54 -9.75
CA MET A 117 -2.45 -5.33 -8.34
C MET A 117 -3.43 -6.38 -7.82
N ALA A 118 -4.43 -6.77 -8.61
CA ALA A 118 -5.32 -7.89 -8.28
C ALA A 118 -4.49 -9.17 -8.11
N GLN A 119 -3.60 -9.47 -9.07
CA GLN A 119 -2.68 -10.60 -8.96
C GLN A 119 -1.82 -10.53 -7.69
N PHE A 120 -1.18 -9.39 -7.39
CA PHE A 120 -0.39 -9.25 -6.16
C PHE A 120 -1.24 -9.51 -4.89
N ILE A 121 -2.48 -9.06 -4.87
CA ILE A 121 -3.41 -9.28 -3.75
C ILE A 121 -3.73 -10.78 -3.61
N ASP A 122 -4.15 -11.43 -4.71
CA ASP A 122 -4.66 -12.81 -4.70
C ASP A 122 -3.55 -13.86 -4.51
N ASP A 123 -2.34 -13.61 -5.05
CA ASP A 123 -1.16 -14.50 -5.00
C ASP A 123 -0.28 -14.30 -3.75
N TYR A 124 -0.19 -13.07 -3.20
CA TYR A 124 0.76 -12.75 -2.11
C TYR A 124 0.07 -12.18 -0.86
N LEU A 125 -0.69 -11.09 -1.00
CA LEU A 125 -1.17 -10.35 0.18
C LEU A 125 -2.18 -11.16 0.99
N ILE A 126 -3.21 -11.74 0.34
CA ILE A 126 -4.23 -12.55 1.03
C ILE A 126 -3.59 -13.80 1.64
N ASN A 127 -2.74 -14.49 0.89
CA ASN A 127 -2.00 -15.66 1.37
C ASN A 127 -1.06 -15.33 2.55
N SER A 128 -0.63 -14.08 2.69
CA SER A 128 0.12 -13.62 3.87
C SER A 128 -0.81 -13.32 5.04
N LEU A 129 -1.90 -12.59 4.82
CA LEU A 129 -2.89 -12.27 5.85
C LEU A 129 -3.45 -13.55 6.50
N GLU A 130 -3.74 -14.59 5.72
CA GLU A 130 -4.22 -15.90 6.22
C GLU A 130 -3.18 -16.68 7.05
N LYS A 131 -1.88 -16.41 6.88
CA LYS A 131 -0.77 -17.12 7.55
C LYS A 131 -0.11 -16.30 8.66
N THR A 132 -0.43 -15.02 8.74
CA THR A 132 0.16 -14.09 9.69
C THR A 132 -0.54 -14.32 11.02
N LEU A 133 0.19 -14.81 12.03
CA LEU A 133 -0.32 -14.90 13.39
C LEU A 133 -0.76 -13.52 13.86
N ASP A 134 -1.78 -13.48 14.72
CA ASP A 134 -2.22 -12.28 15.44
C ASP A 134 -1.02 -11.45 15.94
N GLU A 135 -1.14 -10.13 15.89
CA GLU A 135 -0.09 -9.12 16.18
C GLU A 135 1.03 -8.95 15.14
N ASN A 136 1.14 -9.78 14.11
CA ASN A 136 2.18 -9.59 13.07
C ASN A 136 1.69 -8.73 11.88
N SER A 137 2.64 -8.12 11.17
CA SER A 137 2.39 -7.14 10.10
C SER A 137 3.15 -7.43 8.81
N VAL A 138 2.48 -7.19 7.68
CA VAL A 138 3.05 -7.29 6.32
C VAL A 138 3.34 -5.89 5.79
N VAL A 139 4.58 -5.63 5.37
CA VAL A 139 4.97 -4.34 4.78
C VAL A 139 5.11 -4.45 3.27
N VAL A 140 4.53 -3.49 2.53
CA VAL A 140 4.61 -3.41 1.05
C VAL A 140 5.29 -2.11 0.63
N VAL A 141 6.46 -2.21 0.00
CA VAL A 141 7.27 -1.05 -0.43
C VAL A 141 7.29 -0.95 -1.96
N ALA A 142 6.48 -0.04 -2.48
CA ALA A 142 6.33 0.20 -3.93
C ALA A 142 6.48 1.71 -4.27
N HIS A 143 5.66 2.23 -5.18
CA HIS A 143 5.77 3.59 -5.74
C HIS A 143 4.42 4.30 -5.77
N GLY A 144 4.41 5.63 -5.89
CA GLY A 144 3.21 6.44 -5.59
C GLY A 144 1.99 6.17 -6.48
N ILE A 145 2.15 5.95 -7.79
CA ILE A 145 0.99 5.69 -8.66
C ILE A 145 0.49 4.27 -8.44
N ILE A 146 1.40 3.29 -8.42
CA ILE A 146 1.02 1.88 -8.22
C ILE A 146 0.44 1.62 -6.82
N LEU A 147 0.90 2.28 -5.75
CA LEU A 147 0.29 2.18 -4.41
C LEU A 147 -1.16 2.68 -4.39
N SER A 148 -1.48 3.74 -5.13
CA SER A 148 -2.87 4.18 -5.30
C SER A 148 -3.71 3.18 -6.08
N HIS A 149 -3.12 2.44 -7.04
CA HIS A 149 -3.81 1.32 -7.72
C HIS A 149 -3.96 0.09 -6.81
N LEU A 150 -2.95 -0.25 -6.00
CA LEU A 150 -3.01 -1.30 -4.98
C LEU A 150 -4.17 -1.03 -4.02
N TRP A 151 -4.20 0.16 -3.43
CA TRP A 151 -5.23 0.56 -2.47
C TRP A 151 -6.65 0.42 -3.03
N ARG A 152 -6.95 1.00 -4.20
CA ARG A 152 -8.28 0.88 -4.83
C ARG A 152 -8.65 -0.56 -5.22
N THR A 153 -7.67 -1.41 -5.50
CA THR A 153 -7.92 -2.82 -5.84
C THR A 153 -8.18 -3.64 -4.58
N LEU A 154 -7.46 -3.35 -3.49
CA LEU A 154 -7.62 -3.96 -2.17
C LEU A 154 -8.94 -3.55 -1.52
N LEU A 155 -9.28 -2.25 -1.55
CA LEU A 155 -10.52 -1.71 -0.97
C LEU A 155 -11.77 -2.42 -1.54
N LYS A 156 -11.75 -2.76 -2.84
CA LYS A 156 -12.81 -3.53 -3.52
C LYS A 156 -12.91 -4.99 -3.10
N ARG A 157 -11.98 -5.53 -2.31
CA ARG A 157 -12.09 -6.87 -1.70
C ARG A 157 -12.93 -6.87 -0.42
N PHE A 158 -13.16 -5.71 0.19
CA PHE A 158 -13.95 -5.56 1.41
C PHE A 158 -15.38 -5.10 1.10
N GLN A 159 -16.34 -5.51 1.94
CA GLN A 159 -17.69 -4.93 1.90
C GLN A 159 -17.65 -3.50 2.46
N THR A 160 -18.39 -2.55 1.88
CA THR A 160 -18.34 -1.12 2.29
C THR A 160 -18.60 -0.91 3.78
N LYS A 161 -19.50 -1.69 4.39
CA LYS A 161 -19.80 -1.65 5.84
C LYS A 161 -18.66 -2.19 6.73
N ASN A 162 -17.68 -2.88 6.16
CA ASN A 162 -16.51 -3.43 6.86
C ASN A 162 -15.28 -2.50 6.73
N VAL A 163 -15.40 -1.38 6.02
CA VAL A 163 -14.34 -0.37 5.88
C VAL A 163 -14.59 0.75 6.86
N SER A 164 -13.57 1.13 7.63
CA SER A 164 -13.64 2.28 8.54
C SER A 164 -12.32 3.06 8.58
N VAL A 165 -12.36 4.20 9.25
CA VAL A 165 -11.24 5.14 9.43
C VAL A 165 -11.12 5.41 10.92
N ASP A 166 -9.91 5.37 11.46
CA ASP A 166 -9.69 5.58 12.89
C ASP A 166 -9.86 7.06 13.29
N LYS A 167 -10.17 7.28 14.57
CA LYS A 167 -10.43 8.62 15.12
C LYS A 167 -9.17 9.50 14.98
N GLY A 168 -9.33 10.63 14.29
CA GLY A 168 -8.25 11.61 14.09
C GLY A 168 -7.50 11.46 12.76
N VAL A 169 -7.75 10.40 11.99
CA VAL A 169 -7.23 10.28 10.62
C VAL A 169 -7.98 11.23 9.70
N GLN A 170 -7.25 12.15 9.06
CA GLN A 170 -7.84 13.10 8.11
C GLN A 170 -8.06 12.45 6.75
N THR A 171 -9.32 12.45 6.31
CA THR A 171 -9.72 12.06 4.94
C THR A 171 -9.98 13.29 4.09
N ASN A 172 -9.96 13.11 2.76
CA ASN A 172 -10.33 14.15 1.81
C ASN A 172 -11.78 13.98 1.32
N GLU A 173 -12.28 15.00 0.62
CA GLU A 173 -13.63 15.07 0.06
C GLU A 173 -13.91 14.10 -1.12
N TYR A 174 -12.87 13.50 -1.72
CA TYR A 174 -12.96 12.63 -2.91
C TYR A 174 -13.23 11.15 -2.59
N GLY A 175 -13.50 10.84 -1.32
CA GLY A 175 -13.79 9.50 -0.81
C GLY A 175 -12.54 8.63 -0.60
N LEU A 176 -12.72 7.52 0.12
CA LEU A 176 -11.61 6.64 0.52
C LEU A 176 -10.86 6.04 -0.67
N GLU A 177 -11.51 5.85 -1.82
CA GLU A 177 -10.89 5.43 -3.09
C GLU A 177 -9.70 6.31 -3.51
N HIS A 178 -9.64 7.57 -3.07
CA HIS A 178 -8.70 8.59 -3.56
C HIS A 178 -7.90 9.23 -2.44
N LEU A 179 -7.06 8.46 -1.73
CA LEU A 179 -6.24 8.93 -0.59
C LEU A 179 -5.27 10.11 -0.88
N GLY A 180 -5.09 10.48 -2.15
CA GLY A 180 -4.28 11.63 -2.57
C GLY A 180 -2.89 11.24 -3.09
N GLY A 181 -1.93 12.15 -2.95
CA GLY A 181 -0.54 11.95 -3.38
C GLY A 181 0.33 11.35 -2.27
N TRP A 182 1.21 10.44 -2.63
CA TRP A 182 2.18 9.82 -1.72
C TRP A 182 3.46 10.66 -1.62
N ALA A 183 3.93 10.89 -0.39
CA ALA A 183 5.27 11.43 -0.16
C ALA A 183 6.32 10.31 -0.23
N ASN A 184 7.58 10.68 -0.52
CA ASN A 184 8.68 9.73 -0.41
C ASN A 184 8.75 9.17 1.02
N THR A 185 8.70 7.85 1.17
CA THR A 185 8.62 7.14 2.47
C THR A 185 7.39 7.46 3.32
N GLY A 186 6.38 8.16 2.77
CA GLY A 186 5.08 8.30 3.41
C GLY A 186 4.34 6.97 3.38
N TYR A 187 3.72 6.57 4.50
CA TYR A 187 3.07 5.26 4.62
C TYR A 187 1.56 5.35 4.87
N LEU A 188 0.84 4.32 4.43
CA LEU A 188 -0.55 4.03 4.76
C LEU A 188 -0.53 2.90 5.79
N ASP A 189 -1.26 3.08 6.88
CA ASP A 189 -1.35 2.11 7.96
C ASP A 189 -2.77 1.54 8.05
N LEU A 190 -2.86 0.21 8.14
CA LEU A 190 -4.09 -0.58 7.94
C LEU A 190 -4.16 -1.71 8.98
N GLU A 191 -5.16 -1.66 9.84
CA GLU A 191 -5.52 -2.77 10.73
C GLU A 191 -6.55 -3.63 9.99
N ILE A 192 -6.21 -4.90 9.72
CA ILE A 192 -7.10 -5.89 9.10
C ILE A 192 -7.35 -7.01 10.11
N ARG A 193 -8.62 -7.36 10.34
CA ARG A 193 -9.04 -8.34 11.35
C ARG A 193 -10.30 -9.10 10.94
N SER A 194 -10.58 -10.25 11.54
CA SER A 194 -11.82 -11.00 11.28
C SER A 194 -13.04 -10.27 11.86
N VAL A 195 -14.18 -10.37 11.17
CA VAL A 195 -15.49 -9.95 11.71
C VAL A 195 -15.83 -10.73 13.00
N GLN A 196 -15.37 -11.97 13.13
CA GLN A 196 -15.59 -12.81 14.32
C GLN A 196 -14.82 -12.31 15.54
N GLU A 197 -13.57 -11.86 15.37
CA GLU A 197 -12.78 -11.21 16.43
C GLU A 197 -13.45 -9.94 16.92
N GLN A 198 -14.02 -9.12 16.02
CA GLN A 198 -14.74 -7.91 16.44
C GLN A 198 -15.99 -8.24 17.27
N VAL A 199 -16.76 -9.26 16.90
CA VAL A 199 -17.94 -9.69 17.68
C VAL A 199 -17.50 -10.22 19.06
N LEU A 200 -16.42 -11.01 19.12
CA LEU A 200 -15.88 -11.52 20.37
C LEU A 200 -15.37 -10.38 21.28
N ALA A 201 -14.58 -9.46 20.74
CA ALA A 201 -14.06 -8.29 21.46
C ALA A 201 -15.20 -7.41 22.02
N GLN A 202 -16.25 -7.19 21.22
CA GLN A 202 -17.45 -6.47 21.67
C GLN A 202 -18.19 -7.23 22.78
N ALA A 203 -18.39 -8.54 22.64
CA ALA A 203 -19.02 -9.38 23.67
C ALA A 203 -18.23 -9.37 24.99
N THR A 204 -16.90 -9.41 24.95
CA THR A 204 -16.03 -9.32 26.15
C THR A 204 -15.97 -7.92 26.77
N SER A 205 -16.41 -6.88 26.06
CA SER A 205 -16.42 -5.49 26.55
C SER A 205 -17.70 -5.11 27.31
N ILE A 206 -18.70 -5.99 27.35
CA ILE A 206 -19.97 -5.78 28.06
C ILE A 206 -19.79 -6.20 29.54
N PRO A 207 -19.95 -5.30 30.52
CA PRO A 207 -19.96 -5.68 31.94
C PRO A 207 -21.14 -6.62 32.24
N PRO A 208 -21.01 -7.56 33.19
CA PRO A 208 -22.09 -8.48 33.55
C PRO A 208 -23.23 -7.74 34.27
N SER A 209 -24.16 -7.17 33.49
CA SER A 209 -25.42 -6.63 33.97
C SER A 209 -26.40 -7.77 34.22
N ALA A 210 -26.53 -8.19 35.48
CA ALA A 210 -27.47 -9.21 35.87
C ALA A 210 -28.93 -8.73 35.70
N SER A 211 -29.72 -9.45 34.90
CA SER A 211 -31.14 -9.70 35.20
C SER A 211 -31.71 -10.75 34.24
N GLU A 212 -31.82 -11.98 34.74
CA GLU A 212 -32.78 -12.93 34.17
C GLU A 212 -34.20 -12.37 34.37
N LYS A 213 -35.01 -12.33 33.31
CA LYS A 213 -36.46 -12.35 33.44
C LYS A 213 -37.10 -13.02 32.22
N SER A 214 -37.48 -14.27 32.43
CA SER A 214 -38.34 -15.06 31.55
C SER A 214 -39.71 -14.43 31.34
N LEU A 215 -40.30 -14.60 30.14
CA LEU A 215 -41.76 -14.60 29.91
C LEU A 215 -42.10 -15.25 28.54
N ASN A 216 -43.25 -15.91 28.49
CA ASN A 216 -43.64 -17.03 27.61
C ASN A 216 -43.94 -16.71 26.12
N LEU A 217 -44.06 -17.79 25.33
CA LEU A 217 -44.61 -17.84 23.95
C LEU A 217 -46.09 -17.39 23.89
N PRO A 218 -46.64 -17.18 22.67
CA PRO A 218 -47.45 -18.25 22.07
C PRO A 218 -47.22 -18.54 20.57
N THR A 219 -47.28 -19.83 20.22
CA THR A 219 -47.68 -20.41 18.90
C THR A 219 -49.05 -19.88 18.44
N ASN A 220 -49.50 -19.84 17.16
CA ASN A 220 -49.34 -20.68 15.95
C ASN A 220 -50.10 -19.97 14.75
N PRO A 221 -50.40 -20.54 13.55
CA PRO A 221 -49.55 -21.12 12.47
C PRO A 221 -49.94 -20.67 11.00
N ILE A 222 -49.31 -21.30 9.97
CA ILE A 222 -49.62 -21.32 8.49
C ILE A 222 -49.62 -19.96 7.71
N ILE A 223 -49.68 -19.81 6.36
CA ILE A 223 -49.92 -20.64 5.13
C ILE A 223 -48.78 -20.43 4.07
N SER A 224 -48.72 -21.31 3.04
CA SER A 224 -48.04 -21.26 1.71
C SER A 224 -48.13 -19.90 0.93
N ASP A 225 -47.42 -19.64 -0.19
CA ASP A 225 -47.32 -20.45 -1.43
C ASP A 225 -46.34 -19.89 -2.52
N LYS A 226 -46.00 -20.74 -3.50
CA LYS A 226 -45.52 -20.47 -4.91
C LYS A 226 -44.17 -19.81 -5.26
N THR A 227 -43.37 -20.63 -5.96
CA THR A 227 -42.39 -20.27 -7.02
C THR A 227 -43.07 -19.71 -8.29
N PRO A 228 -42.33 -19.04 -9.21
CA PRO A 228 -41.85 -19.77 -10.39
C PRO A 228 -40.44 -19.38 -10.91
N SER A 229 -39.93 -20.25 -11.79
CA SER A 229 -38.63 -20.18 -12.48
C SER A 229 -38.59 -19.16 -13.63
N GLY A 230 -37.39 -18.64 -13.95
CA GLY A 230 -37.12 -17.88 -15.18
C GLY A 230 -35.63 -17.84 -15.54
N LEU A 231 -35.25 -18.44 -16.68
CA LEU A 231 -33.89 -18.41 -17.23
C LEU A 231 -33.53 -17.03 -17.80
N ALA A 232 -32.30 -16.55 -17.53
CA ALA A 232 -31.57 -15.66 -18.43
C ALA A 232 -30.05 -15.75 -18.14
N SER A 233 -29.30 -16.44 -19.01
CA SER A 233 -27.84 -16.43 -18.99
C SER A 233 -27.29 -15.06 -19.39
N THR A 234 -26.39 -14.51 -18.59
CA THR A 234 -25.63 -13.28 -18.89
C THR A 234 -24.13 -13.57 -18.84
N PRO A 235 -23.31 -12.83 -19.59
CA PRO A 235 -21.96 -13.27 -19.97
C PRO A 235 -20.98 -13.33 -18.78
N GLU A 236 -19.99 -14.22 -18.89
CA GLU A 236 -18.94 -14.43 -17.89
C GLU A 236 -18.33 -13.09 -17.44
N SER A 237 -18.54 -12.77 -16.16
CA SER A 237 -17.81 -11.69 -15.50
C SER A 237 -16.32 -12.05 -15.44
N PRO A 238 -15.40 -11.07 -15.60
CA PRO A 238 -13.98 -11.31 -15.38
C PRO A 238 -13.80 -11.88 -13.97
N ALA A 239 -12.96 -12.92 -13.87
CA ALA A 239 -12.83 -13.74 -12.67
C ALA A 239 -12.78 -12.90 -11.39
N LYS A 240 -13.78 -13.07 -10.53
CA LYS A 240 -13.80 -12.44 -9.21
C LYS A 240 -12.61 -12.95 -8.41
N GLY A 241 -11.63 -12.07 -8.17
CA GLY A 241 -10.54 -12.35 -7.24
C GLY A 241 -11.06 -12.58 -5.83
N LYS A 242 -10.23 -13.13 -4.95
CA LYS A 242 -10.65 -13.61 -3.61
C LYS A 242 -11.29 -12.47 -2.81
N GLU A 243 -12.56 -12.64 -2.43
CA GLU A 243 -13.29 -11.66 -1.61
C GLU A 243 -12.88 -11.78 -0.13
N LEU A 244 -12.62 -10.65 0.55
CA LEU A 244 -12.32 -10.57 1.98
C LEU A 244 -13.58 -10.21 2.78
N SER A 245 -14.70 -10.87 2.45
CA SER A 245 -16.05 -10.52 2.91
C SER A 245 -16.28 -10.74 4.41
N ASN A 246 -15.49 -11.62 5.03
CA ASN A 246 -15.45 -11.91 6.47
C ASN A 246 -14.41 -11.07 7.23
N MET A 247 -13.68 -10.17 6.58
CA MET A 247 -12.69 -9.29 7.22
C MET A 247 -13.15 -7.84 7.29
N LEU A 248 -12.56 -7.12 8.22
CA LEU A 248 -12.68 -5.68 8.45
C LEU A 248 -11.35 -5.01 8.06
N ILE A 249 -11.42 -3.76 7.63
CA ILE A 249 -10.25 -2.93 7.39
C ILE A 249 -10.45 -1.55 8.02
N ILE A 250 -9.49 -1.13 8.85
CA ILE A 250 -9.47 0.15 9.54
C ILE A 250 -8.25 0.93 9.07
N ILE A 251 -8.46 2.10 8.51
CA ILE A 251 -7.39 2.99 8.07
C ILE A 251 -6.87 3.75 9.30
N LYS A 252 -5.63 3.45 9.73
CA LYS A 252 -5.00 3.97 10.94
C LYS A 252 -4.17 5.23 10.69
N ALA A 253 -3.61 5.38 9.49
CA ALA A 253 -2.93 6.60 9.05
C ALA A 253 -2.87 6.68 7.52
N ILE A 254 -2.96 7.89 6.95
CA ILE A 254 -2.87 8.14 5.50
C ILE A 254 -1.64 9.01 5.21
N ASN A 255 -0.72 8.50 4.37
CA ASN A 255 0.51 9.21 3.95
C ASN A 255 1.32 9.79 5.12
N SER A 256 1.42 9.03 6.22
CA SER A 256 2.11 9.42 7.45
C SER A 256 3.59 9.69 7.20
N GLN A 257 4.09 10.78 7.78
CA GLN A 257 5.45 11.29 7.61
C GLN A 257 6.10 11.63 8.97
N GLU A 258 5.65 10.99 10.05
CA GLU A 258 6.08 11.27 11.42
C GLU A 258 7.60 11.16 11.59
N HIS A 259 8.21 10.13 11.00
CA HIS A 259 9.65 9.88 10.94
C HIS A 259 10.43 11.01 10.23
N LEU A 260 9.78 11.78 9.36
CA LEU A 260 10.38 12.91 8.66
C LEU A 260 10.35 14.22 9.46
N LYS A 261 9.70 14.26 10.63
CA LYS A 261 9.72 15.45 11.51
C LYS A 261 11.16 15.90 11.79
N GLY A 262 11.42 17.18 11.54
CA GLY A 262 12.75 17.79 11.68
C GLY A 262 13.81 17.37 10.63
N LEU A 263 13.51 16.49 9.67
CA LEU A 263 14.46 16.13 8.62
C LEU A 263 14.60 17.27 7.60
N LYS A 264 15.80 17.86 7.51
CA LYS A 264 16.12 18.89 6.51
C LYS A 264 16.98 18.30 5.39
N LYS A 265 16.67 18.64 4.14
CA LYS A 265 17.51 18.30 2.99
C LYS A 265 18.83 19.07 3.08
N THR A 266 19.95 18.40 2.78
CA THR A 266 21.28 19.02 2.88
C THR A 266 21.45 20.14 1.86
N ARG A 267 22.08 21.24 2.29
CA ARG A 267 22.42 22.39 1.43
C ARG A 267 23.46 22.00 0.37
N GLY A 268 23.56 22.77 -0.71
CA GLY A 268 24.56 22.55 -1.77
C GLY A 268 24.26 21.39 -2.71
N GLY A 269 23.00 20.94 -2.83
CA GLY A 269 22.60 19.92 -3.81
C GLY A 269 22.98 18.47 -3.47
N LEU A 270 23.90 18.24 -2.51
CA LEU A 270 24.39 16.92 -2.10
C LEU A 270 23.28 15.90 -1.79
N GLY A 271 22.17 16.35 -1.19
CA GLY A 271 21.02 15.50 -0.88
C GLY A 271 20.19 15.05 -2.09
N SER A 272 20.38 15.66 -3.26
CA SER A 272 19.79 15.26 -4.54
C SER A 272 20.69 14.33 -5.35
N LEU A 273 21.95 14.14 -4.98
CA LEU A 273 22.88 13.25 -5.69
C LEU A 273 22.48 11.79 -5.47
N LYS A 274 22.79 10.96 -6.48
CA LYS A 274 22.68 9.50 -6.40
C LYS A 274 23.55 9.00 -5.24
N HIS A 275 22.97 8.15 -4.39
CA HIS A 275 23.72 7.50 -3.32
C HIS A 275 24.53 6.33 -3.88
N GLU A 276 25.85 6.43 -3.76
CA GLU A 276 26.78 5.31 -3.96
C GLU A 276 27.27 4.85 -2.58
N SER A 277 27.38 3.54 -2.35
CA SER A 277 27.81 2.98 -1.06
C SER A 277 29.25 3.35 -0.67
N SER A 278 30.07 3.77 -1.64
CA SER A 278 31.42 4.31 -1.43
C SER A 278 31.43 5.76 -0.93
N GLN A 279 30.28 6.46 -0.84
CA GLN A 279 30.17 7.79 -0.24
C GLN A 279 30.09 7.70 1.30
N THR A 280 31.18 7.23 1.94
CA THR A 280 31.34 7.09 3.40
C THR A 280 31.29 8.41 4.19
N THR A 281 31.16 9.55 3.51
CA THR A 281 31.23 10.90 4.09
C THR A 281 29.97 11.33 4.84
N MET A 282 28.83 10.64 4.72
CA MET A 282 27.59 11.06 5.40
C MET A 282 27.51 10.64 6.87
N ASP A 283 27.63 9.35 7.18
CA ASP A 283 27.41 8.85 8.55
C ASP A 283 28.48 9.36 9.54
N SER A 284 29.69 9.70 9.06
CA SER A 284 30.75 10.35 9.83
C SER A 284 30.44 11.83 10.15
N PHE A 285 29.92 12.59 9.19
CA PHE A 285 29.59 14.01 9.36
C PHE A 285 28.44 14.23 10.37
N PHE A 286 27.45 13.34 10.38
CA PHE A 286 26.32 13.42 11.32
C PHE A 286 26.64 12.87 12.72
N LYS A 287 27.53 11.88 12.86
CA LYS A 287 28.04 11.46 14.19
C LYS A 287 28.77 12.61 14.90
N LYS A 288 29.57 13.39 14.19
CA LYS A 288 30.34 14.50 14.78
C LYS A 288 29.44 15.59 15.39
N ARG A 289 28.24 15.77 14.85
CA ARG A 289 27.27 16.81 15.25
C ARG A 289 26.30 16.40 16.38
N ARG A 290 26.54 15.26 17.03
CA ARG A 290 25.87 14.84 18.29
C ARG A 290 26.81 14.91 19.50
N LEU A 291 28.03 15.44 19.31
CA LEU A 291 29.10 15.56 20.31
C LEU A 291 29.58 17.03 20.47
N GLU A 292 28.83 17.97 19.89
CA GLU A 292 28.93 19.43 20.02
C GLU A 292 27.56 19.95 20.50
#